data_AF-A0A7Y3BJZ3-F1
#
_entry.id   AF-A0A7Y3BJZ3-F1
#
_cell.length_a   1.000
_cell.length_b   1.000
_cell.length_c   1.000
_cell.angle_alpha   90.00
_cell.angle_beta   90.00
_cell.angle_gamma   90.00
#
_symmetry.space_group_name_H-M   'P 1'
#
loop_
_entity.id
_entity.type
_entity.pdbx_description
1 polymer ?
#
loop_
_entity_poly.entity_id
_entity_poly.type
_entity_poly.pdbx_seq_one_letter_code
_entity_poly.pdbx_strand_id
1 'polypeptide(L)'
;MCHKSDKQGNQLSIWQESKHSQAYFTLQTEEADQIAAENGFETPAVETPECIKCHASGYNVDASLIGKKFKVEDGVQCETCHGPGSEYKSKKVMKSREESIKNGLIVHENPEDFCIGCHNVESPTYVEFVYKEMWEKIKHPVPESSE
;
A
#
# COMPACT_ATOMS: atom_id res chain seq x y z
N MET A 1 13.91 -12.10 -7.11
CA MET A 1 12.93 -11.08 -6.68
C MET A 1 12.17 -10.64 -7.92
N CYS A 2 10.84 -10.69 -7.92
CA CYS A 2 9.98 -10.40 -9.09
C CYS A 2 9.61 -8.90 -9.13
N HIS A 3 9.08 -8.41 -10.26
CA HIS A 3 8.57 -7.03 -10.42
C HIS A 3 9.62 -5.90 -10.35
N LYS A 4 10.86 -6.20 -10.74
CA LYS A 4 11.99 -5.26 -10.76
C LYS A 4 12.42 -4.79 -12.16
N SER A 5 11.86 -5.38 -13.22
CA SER A 5 12.30 -5.09 -14.58
C SER A 5 11.43 -4.02 -15.24
N ASP A 6 12.01 -3.25 -16.14
CA ASP A 6 11.28 -2.24 -16.92
C ASP A 6 10.20 -2.89 -17.79
N LYS A 7 10.44 -4.10 -18.29
CA LYS A 7 9.44 -4.91 -19.01
C LYS A 7 8.21 -5.25 -18.16
N GLN A 8 8.38 -5.17 -16.85
CA GLN A 8 7.32 -5.32 -15.87
C GLN A 8 7.08 -3.98 -15.18
N GLY A 9 7.29 -2.81 -15.80
CA GLY A 9 6.93 -1.51 -15.19
C GLY A 9 7.67 -1.12 -13.91
N ASN A 10 8.77 -1.81 -13.56
CA ASN A 10 9.62 -1.51 -12.41
C ASN A 10 8.87 -1.29 -11.07
N GLN A 11 7.78 -2.04 -10.84
CA GLN A 11 6.86 -1.80 -9.72
C GLN A 11 7.55 -1.75 -8.37
N LEU A 12 8.47 -2.68 -8.12
CA LEU A 12 9.07 -2.79 -6.80
C LEU A 12 9.93 -1.57 -6.48
N SER A 13 10.74 -1.10 -7.43
CA SER A 13 11.62 0.05 -7.17
C SER A 13 10.79 1.33 -6.95
N ILE A 14 9.74 1.52 -7.77
CA ILE A 14 8.80 2.65 -7.61
C ILE A 14 8.16 2.63 -6.21
N TRP A 15 7.70 1.47 -5.74
CA TRP A 15 7.15 1.33 -4.40
C TRP A 15 8.21 1.60 -3.31
N GLN A 16 9.40 1.01 -3.42
CA GLN A 16 10.47 1.17 -2.44
C GLN A 16 10.87 2.64 -2.26
N GLU A 17 10.89 3.42 -3.34
CA GLU A 17 11.22 4.84 -3.33
C GLU A 17 10.04 5.75 -2.93
N SER A 18 8.83 5.20 -2.81
CA SER A 18 7.63 5.95 -2.46
C SER A 18 7.49 6.20 -0.95
N LYS A 19 6.66 7.18 -0.58
CA LYS A 19 6.28 7.41 0.83
C LYS A 19 5.46 6.27 1.42
N HIS A 20 4.79 5.46 0.60
CA HIS A 20 4.00 4.33 1.08
C HIS A 20 4.87 3.27 1.78
N SER A 21 6.08 3.00 1.27
CA SER A 21 7.04 2.07 1.90
C SER A 21 7.59 2.59 3.25
N GLN A 22 7.45 3.89 3.51
CA GLN A 22 7.94 4.57 4.72
C GLN A 22 6.80 4.95 5.68
N ALA A 23 5.54 4.68 5.31
CA ALA A 23 4.39 5.20 6.03
C ALA A 23 4.34 4.72 7.49
N TYR A 24 4.73 3.46 7.74
CA TYR A 24 4.78 2.92 9.10
C TYR A 24 5.78 3.69 9.98
N PHE A 25 6.97 4.01 9.47
CA PHE A 25 7.97 4.75 10.24
C PHE A 25 7.55 6.18 10.55
N THR A 26 6.66 6.78 9.75
CA THR A 26 6.07 8.10 10.09
C THR A 26 5.26 8.04 11.38
N LEU A 27 4.68 6.90 11.73
CA LEU A 27 3.95 6.72 13.00
C LEU A 27 4.86 6.43 14.21
N GLN A 28 6.16 6.21 14.01
CA GLN A 28 7.10 5.93 15.09
C GLN A 28 7.79 7.19 15.64
N THR A 29 7.34 8.39 15.24
CA THR A 29 7.93 9.65 15.67
C THR A 29 7.23 10.19 16.92
N GLU A 30 7.96 10.94 17.74
CA GLU A 30 7.37 11.64 18.89
C GLU A 30 6.25 12.60 18.48
N GLU A 31 6.38 13.22 17.29
CA GLU A 31 5.34 14.09 16.71
C GLU A 31 4.05 13.29 16.42
N ALA A 32 4.16 12.09 15.86
CA ALA A 32 3.00 11.25 15.60
C ALA A 32 2.30 10.83 16.91
N ASP A 33 3.07 10.46 17.93
CA ASP A 33 2.54 10.12 19.25
C ASP A 33 1.83 11.32 19.91
N GLN A 34 2.38 12.53 19.76
CA GLN A 34 1.73 13.77 20.22
C GLN A 34 0.39 13.99 19.51
N ILE A 35 0.36 13.84 18.18
CA ILE A 35 -0.88 13.97 17.41
C ILE A 35 -1.91 12.92 17.86
N ALA A 36 -1.50 11.67 18.09
CA ALA A 36 -2.40 10.64 18.60
C ALA A 36 -2.97 11.02 19.98
N ALA A 37 -2.13 11.50 20.89
CA ALA A 37 -2.57 11.96 22.21
C ALA A 37 -3.53 13.17 22.14
N GLU A 38 -3.25 14.15 21.28
CA GLU A 38 -4.12 15.31 21.04
C GLU A 38 -5.49 14.92 20.47
N ASN A 39 -5.55 13.81 19.73
CA ASN A 39 -6.79 13.21 19.23
C ASN A 39 -7.46 12.25 20.24
N GLY A 40 -6.95 12.19 21.47
CA GLY A 40 -7.56 11.45 22.57
C GLY A 40 -7.20 9.97 22.64
N PHE A 41 -6.18 9.52 21.90
CA PHE A 41 -5.68 8.14 21.98
C PHE A 41 -4.66 7.98 23.11
N GLU A 42 -4.70 6.84 23.80
CA GLU A 42 -3.79 6.54 24.92
C GLU A 42 -2.55 5.73 24.50
N THR A 43 -2.53 5.24 23.26
CA THR A 43 -1.45 4.44 22.67
C THR A 43 -0.56 5.28 21.74
N PRO A 44 0.72 4.89 21.56
CA PRO A 44 1.55 5.44 20.49
C PRO A 44 0.86 5.34 19.13
N ALA A 45 1.12 6.28 18.23
CA ALA A 45 0.44 6.37 16.93
C ALA A 45 0.57 5.08 16.11
N VAL A 46 1.72 4.41 16.19
CA VAL A 46 1.96 3.14 15.49
C VAL A 46 1.12 1.97 16.02
N GLU A 47 0.61 2.06 17.25
CA GLU A 47 -0.25 1.05 17.86
C GLU A 47 -1.75 1.41 17.78
N THR A 48 -2.06 2.66 17.44
CA THR A 48 -3.43 3.18 17.32
C THR A 48 -4.09 2.73 16.01
N PRO A 49 -5.18 1.93 16.04
CA PRO A 49 -5.85 1.40 14.85
C PRO A 49 -6.25 2.48 13.83
N GLU A 50 -6.69 3.63 14.31
CA GLU A 50 -7.13 4.77 13.52
C GLU A 50 -5.99 5.40 12.71
N CYS A 51 -4.75 5.27 13.18
CA CYS A 51 -3.55 5.73 12.48
C CYS A 51 -3.00 4.62 11.56
N ILE A 52 -2.76 3.42 12.11
CA ILE A 52 -2.10 2.35 11.36
C ILE A 52 -2.92 1.84 10.18
N LYS A 53 -4.26 2.04 10.18
CA LYS A 53 -5.15 1.67 9.05
C LYS A 53 -4.72 2.20 7.69
N CYS A 54 -4.04 3.34 7.66
CA CYS A 54 -3.55 3.98 6.45
C CYS A 54 -2.03 3.97 6.31
N HIS A 55 -1.30 3.44 7.31
CA HIS A 55 0.16 3.52 7.37
C HIS A 55 0.86 2.16 7.28
N ALA A 56 0.12 1.05 7.38
CA ALA A 56 0.69 -0.27 7.17
C ALA A 56 -0.28 -1.25 6.52
N SER A 57 0.24 -2.17 5.72
CA SER A 57 -0.49 -3.36 5.32
C SER A 57 -0.48 -4.40 6.45
N GLY A 58 -1.47 -5.29 6.48
CA GLY A 58 -1.45 -6.47 7.35
C GLY A 58 -1.63 -6.21 8.85
N TYR A 59 -1.81 -4.96 9.30
CA TYR A 59 -1.94 -4.60 10.72
C TYR A 59 -3.15 -5.25 11.42
N ASN A 60 -4.22 -5.52 10.68
CA ASN A 60 -5.46 -6.12 11.19
C ASN A 60 -5.75 -7.48 10.52
N VAL A 61 -4.69 -8.25 10.24
CA VAL A 61 -4.79 -9.58 9.62
C VAL A 61 -4.31 -10.64 10.59
N ASP A 62 -4.98 -11.79 10.61
CA ASP A 62 -4.56 -12.94 11.41
C ASP A 62 -3.12 -13.36 11.06
N ALA A 63 -2.27 -13.52 12.08
CA ALA A 63 -0.86 -13.85 11.91
C ALA A 63 -0.63 -15.16 11.11
N SER A 64 -1.59 -16.10 11.10
CA SER A 64 -1.52 -17.32 10.30
C SER A 64 -1.63 -17.08 8.80
N LEU A 65 -2.20 -15.95 8.38
CA LEU A 65 -2.30 -15.53 6.97
C LEU A 65 -1.09 -14.70 6.53
N ILE A 66 -0.28 -14.23 7.47
CA ILE A 66 0.89 -13.40 7.20
C ILE A 66 2.10 -14.28 6.86
N GLY A 67 2.69 -14.04 5.69
CA GLY A 67 3.87 -14.77 5.25
C GLY A 67 5.08 -14.51 6.16
N LYS A 68 5.93 -15.52 6.40
CA LYS A 68 7.12 -15.43 7.29
C LYS A 68 8.11 -14.30 6.97
N LYS A 69 8.05 -13.73 5.76
CA LYS A 69 8.93 -12.64 5.30
C LYS A 69 8.24 -11.28 5.28
N PHE A 70 6.93 -11.25 5.54
CA PHE A 70 6.16 -10.02 5.64
C PHE A 70 6.60 -9.26 6.88
N LYS A 71 6.71 -7.95 6.74
CA LYS A 71 7.02 -7.02 7.82
C LYS A 71 6.00 -5.91 7.77
N VAL A 72 5.31 -5.66 8.88
CA VAL A 72 4.37 -4.54 8.96
C VAL A 72 5.12 -3.20 8.80
N GLU A 73 6.40 -3.20 9.17
CA GLU A 73 7.33 -2.08 9.09
C GLU A 73 7.66 -1.65 7.66
N ASP A 74 7.37 -2.50 6.65
CA ASP A 74 7.50 -2.12 5.24
C ASP A 74 6.37 -1.17 4.78
N GLY A 75 5.51 -0.71 5.70
CA GLY A 75 4.49 0.31 5.43
C GLY A 75 3.33 -0.20 4.60
N VAL A 76 2.79 0.68 3.76
CA VAL A 76 1.71 0.36 2.82
C VAL A 76 2.32 -0.39 1.63
N GLN A 77 2.07 -1.69 1.59
CA GLN A 77 2.61 -2.65 0.62
C GLN A 77 1.62 -2.92 -0.54
N CYS A 78 2.10 -3.72 -1.51
CA CYS A 78 1.37 -4.13 -2.70
C CYS A 78 -0.06 -4.57 -2.41
N GLU A 79 -0.23 -5.39 -1.36
CA GLU A 79 -1.50 -6.00 -0.99
C GLU A 79 -2.57 -5.00 -0.56
N THR A 80 -2.20 -3.80 -0.08
CA THR A 80 -3.19 -2.76 0.23
C THR A 80 -3.93 -2.31 -1.03
N CYS A 81 -3.23 -2.13 -2.15
CA CYS A 81 -3.84 -1.68 -3.40
C CYS A 81 -4.36 -2.85 -4.25
N HIS A 82 -3.68 -3.99 -4.22
CA HIS A 82 -3.88 -5.09 -5.16
C HIS A 82 -4.49 -6.36 -4.54
N GLY A 83 -4.78 -6.36 -3.25
CA GLY A 83 -5.30 -7.53 -2.54
C GLY A 83 -4.21 -8.56 -2.20
N PRO A 84 -4.55 -9.63 -1.46
CA PRO A 84 -3.58 -10.62 -1.00
C PRO A 84 -3.01 -11.45 -2.16
N GLY A 85 -1.68 -11.38 -2.35
CA GLY A 85 -1.00 -12.04 -3.47
C GLY A 85 -0.84 -13.56 -3.38
N SER A 86 -1.33 -14.23 -2.33
CA SER A 86 -1.03 -15.66 -2.10
C SER A 86 -1.49 -16.56 -3.25
N GLU A 87 -2.67 -16.27 -3.81
CA GLU A 87 -3.34 -17.10 -4.82
C GLU A 87 -2.97 -16.73 -6.26
N TYR A 88 -2.53 -15.49 -6.51
CA TYR A 88 -2.15 -15.04 -7.86
C TYR A 88 -0.64 -14.83 -8.08
N LYS A 89 0.22 -15.03 -7.06
CA LYS A 89 1.69 -14.89 -7.22
C LYS A 89 2.34 -15.93 -8.13
N SER A 90 1.68 -17.08 -8.37
CA SER A 90 2.27 -18.14 -9.18
C SER A 90 2.36 -17.71 -10.64
N LYS A 91 3.47 -18.04 -11.33
CA LYS A 91 3.63 -17.70 -12.77
C LYS A 91 2.51 -18.25 -13.65
N LYS A 92 1.84 -19.33 -13.24
CA LYS A 92 0.72 -19.93 -13.97
C LYS A 92 -0.50 -19.00 -13.98
N VAL A 93 -0.78 -18.35 -12.85
CA VAL A 93 -1.92 -17.44 -12.68
C VAL A 93 -1.55 -16.02 -13.12
N MET A 94 -0.42 -15.48 -12.65
CA MET A 94 0.06 -14.11 -12.88
C MET A 94 0.17 -13.70 -14.36
N LYS A 95 0.39 -14.65 -15.27
CA LYS A 95 0.48 -14.37 -16.71
C LYS A 95 -0.86 -13.99 -17.34
N SER A 96 -1.97 -14.37 -16.73
CA SER A 96 -3.32 -13.99 -17.17
C SER A 96 -3.88 -12.99 -16.17
N ARG A 97 -4.17 -11.78 -16.66
CA ARG A 97 -4.82 -10.74 -15.85
C ARG A 97 -6.18 -11.22 -15.34
N GLU A 98 -6.95 -11.86 -16.20
CA GLU A 98 -8.28 -12.39 -15.85
C GLU A 98 -8.18 -13.45 -14.74
N GLU A 99 -7.26 -14.40 -14.86
CA GLU A 99 -7.06 -15.41 -13.82
C GLU A 99 -6.53 -14.80 -12.53
N SER A 100 -5.66 -13.80 -12.61
CA SER A 100 -5.18 -13.10 -11.42
C SER A 100 -6.32 -12.40 -10.68
N ILE A 101 -7.22 -11.72 -11.40
CA ILE A 101 -8.40 -11.07 -10.83
C ILE A 101 -9.33 -12.11 -10.17
N LYS A 102 -9.61 -13.23 -10.85
CA LYS A 102 -10.41 -14.33 -10.27
C LYS A 102 -9.81 -14.89 -8.98
N ASN A 103 -8.49 -14.81 -8.82
CA ASN A 103 -7.75 -15.27 -7.65
C ASN A 103 -7.42 -14.14 -6.65
N GLY A 104 -8.08 -12.99 -6.73
CA GLY A 104 -8.01 -11.95 -5.70
C GLY A 104 -7.16 -10.72 -6.03
N LEU A 105 -6.60 -10.63 -7.25
CA LEU A 105 -5.98 -9.38 -7.71
C LEU A 105 -7.05 -8.29 -7.84
N ILE A 106 -6.85 -7.18 -7.13
CA ILE A 106 -7.68 -6.00 -7.24
C ILE A 106 -7.12 -5.08 -8.34
N VAL A 107 -8.03 -4.67 -9.23
CA VAL A 107 -7.82 -3.65 -10.25
C VAL A 107 -8.88 -2.59 -10.04
N HIS A 108 -8.46 -1.38 -9.71
CA HIS A 108 -9.37 -0.25 -9.53
C HIS A 108 -9.78 0.34 -10.88
N GLU A 109 -11.07 0.39 -11.16
CA GLU A 109 -11.61 1.11 -12.32
C GLU A 109 -11.48 2.63 -12.14
N ASN A 110 -11.72 3.10 -10.92
CA ASN A 110 -11.44 4.47 -10.50
C ASN A 110 -10.43 4.48 -9.33
N PRO A 111 -9.12 4.54 -9.62
CA PRO A 111 -8.10 4.52 -8.56
C PRO A 111 -8.18 5.74 -7.63
N GLU A 112 -8.72 6.87 -8.09
CA GLU A 112 -8.87 8.09 -7.27
C GLU A 112 -9.75 7.83 -6.04
N ASP A 113 -10.89 7.14 -6.21
CA ASP A 113 -11.80 6.78 -5.12
C ASP A 113 -11.11 5.90 -4.07
N PHE A 114 -10.20 5.02 -4.51
CA PHE A 114 -9.41 4.20 -3.59
C PHE A 114 -8.36 5.05 -2.86
N CYS A 115 -7.66 5.95 -3.57
CA CYS A 115 -6.64 6.82 -2.98
C CYS A 115 -7.20 7.71 -1.87
N ILE A 116 -8.39 8.30 -2.09
CA ILE A 116 -9.04 9.16 -1.09
C ILE A 116 -9.55 8.38 0.13
N GLY A 117 -9.49 7.04 0.14
CA GLY A 117 -9.77 6.26 1.35
C GLY A 117 -8.80 6.53 2.50
N CYS A 118 -7.58 6.95 2.18
CA CYS A 118 -6.58 7.38 3.17
C CYS A 118 -6.13 8.84 2.98
N HIS A 119 -6.15 9.36 1.75
CA HIS A 119 -5.82 10.75 1.47
C HIS A 119 -7.05 11.66 1.62
N ASN A 120 -7.53 11.80 2.84
CA ASN A 120 -8.73 12.59 3.17
C ASN A 120 -8.62 13.32 4.51
N VAL A 121 -9.64 14.14 4.78
CA VAL A 121 -9.74 15.00 5.97
C VAL A 121 -9.89 14.27 7.30
N GLU A 122 -10.09 12.95 7.32
CA GLU A 122 -10.04 12.17 8.57
C GLU A 122 -8.61 12.03 9.08
N SER A 123 -7.60 12.21 8.23
CA SER A 123 -6.21 12.28 8.68
C SER A 123 -5.97 13.59 9.43
N PRO A 124 -5.46 13.56 10.68
CA PRO A 124 -5.17 14.77 11.45
C PRO A 124 -4.06 15.62 10.82
N THR A 125 -3.27 15.05 9.92
CA THR A 125 -2.20 15.72 9.16
C THR A 125 -2.56 15.87 7.68
N TYR A 126 -3.86 15.83 7.35
CA TYR A 126 -4.32 15.95 5.98
C TYR A 126 -3.78 17.23 5.32
N VAL A 127 -3.19 17.01 4.14
CA VAL A 127 -2.82 18.06 3.19
C VAL A 127 -3.57 17.81 1.89
N GLU A 128 -3.84 18.87 1.13
CA GLU A 128 -4.54 18.77 -0.14
C GLU A 128 -3.92 17.68 -1.04
N PHE A 129 -4.76 16.72 -1.45
CA PHE A 129 -4.35 15.61 -2.29
C PHE A 129 -4.66 15.89 -3.77
N VAL A 130 -3.61 16.24 -4.53
CA VAL A 130 -3.72 16.40 -5.98
C VAL A 130 -3.51 15.04 -6.65
N TYR A 131 -4.60 14.30 -6.87
CA TYR A 131 -4.57 12.91 -7.38
C TYR A 131 -3.68 12.74 -8.61
N LYS A 132 -3.85 13.58 -9.64
CA LYS A 132 -3.08 13.47 -10.90
C LYS A 132 -1.58 13.53 -10.65
N GLU A 133 -1.10 14.42 -9.79
CA GLU A 133 0.34 14.56 -9.52
C GLU A 133 0.88 13.39 -8.69
N MET A 134 0.11 12.91 -7.71
CA MET A 134 0.53 11.80 -6.86
C MET A 134 0.46 10.47 -7.62
N TRP A 135 -0.49 10.32 -8.53
CA TRP A 135 -0.61 9.16 -9.40
C TRP A 135 0.63 8.99 -10.29
N GLU A 136 1.18 10.07 -10.86
CA GLU A 136 2.41 9.99 -11.67
C GLU A 136 3.61 9.43 -10.90
N LYS A 137 3.64 9.59 -9.57
CA LYS A 137 4.75 9.11 -8.72
C LYS A 137 4.63 7.63 -8.36
N ILE A 138 3.45 7.05 -8.45
CA ILE A 138 3.20 5.68 -8.00
C ILE A 138 2.72 4.75 -9.11
N LYS A 139 2.16 5.26 -10.21
CA LYS A 139 1.68 4.44 -11.33
C LYS A 139 2.83 3.61 -11.91
N HIS A 140 2.55 2.35 -12.17
CA HIS A 140 3.55 1.40 -12.64
C HIS A 140 2.96 0.43 -13.67
N PRO A 141 2.38 0.96 -14.77
CA PRO A 141 1.79 0.12 -15.80
C PRO A 141 2.87 -0.81 -16.39
N VAL A 142 2.50 -2.06 -16.65
CA VAL A 142 3.33 -2.93 -17.48
C VAL A 142 3.35 -2.29 -18.87
N PRO A 143 4.52 -1.96 -19.44
CA PRO A 143 4.58 -1.37 -20.78
C PRO A 143 3.91 -2.30 -21.78
N GLU A 144 3.17 -1.73 -22.73
CA GLU A 144 2.71 -2.51 -23.88
C GLU A 144 3.94 -3.12 -24.56
N SER A 145 3.87 -4.41 -24.89
CA SER A 145 4.92 -5.03 -25.67
C SER A 145 4.98 -4.32 -27.01
N SER A 146 6.09 -3.65 -27.31
CA SER A 146 6.46 -3.39 -28.69
C SER A 146 6.58 -4.77 -29.35
N GLU A 147 5.62 -5.12 -30.20
CA GLU A 147 5.72 -6.29 -31.08
C GLU A 147 7.03 -6.26 -31.89
#